data_AF-A0A4Q1JIP5-F1
#
_entry.id   AF-A0A4Q1JIP5-F1
#
_cell.length_a   1.000
_cell.length_b   1.000
_cell.length_c   1.000
_cell.angle_alpha   90.00
_cell.angle_beta   90.00
_cell.angle_gamma   90.00
#
_symmetry.space_group_name_H-M   'P 1'
#
loop_
_entity.id
_entity.type
_entity.pdbx_description
1 polymer ?
#
loop_
_entity_poly.entity_id
_entity_poly.type
_entity_poly.pdbx_seq_one_letter_code
_entity_poly.pdbx_strand_id
1 'polypeptide(L)'
;MKKWILIISITLNIVFLIGWGLCILNEPSYKLGRLEKDITIGHFMGDSLLFTLPKGLTVRNSSQRGLNAIGQFENERFQIVISSDDWELINYDLPTDSLAPNGNYYSADFDRYNTEKEE
;
A
#
# COMPACT_ATOMS: atom_id res chain seq x y z
N MET A 1 48.19 -3.84 -9.87
CA MET A 1 46.94 -4.02 -10.65
C MET A 1 46.08 -5.16 -10.11
N LYS A 2 46.52 -6.43 -10.12
CA LYS A 2 45.71 -7.58 -9.65
C LYS A 2 45.22 -7.47 -8.19
N LYS A 3 46.06 -6.98 -7.26
CA LYS A 3 45.68 -6.76 -5.84
C LYS A 3 44.60 -5.69 -5.67
N TRP A 4 44.69 -4.60 -6.43
CA TRP A 4 43.69 -3.53 -6.43
C TRP A 4 42.35 -3.99 -6.99
N ILE A 5 42.36 -4.77 -8.08
CA ILE A 5 41.15 -5.38 -8.64
C ILE A 5 40.46 -6.30 -7.62
N LEU A 6 41.23 -7.12 -6.89
CA LEU A 6 40.68 -7.98 -5.85
C LEU A 6 40.08 -7.17 -4.69
N ILE A 7 40.78 -6.12 -4.22
CA ILE A 7 40.27 -5.25 -3.16
C ILE A 7 38.96 -4.58 -3.60
N ILE A 8 38.93 -3.97 -4.79
CA ILE A 8 37.72 -3.32 -5.34
C ILE A 8 36.58 -4.33 -5.46
N SER A 9 36.85 -5.55 -5.93
CA SER A 9 35.85 -6.60 -6.06
C SER A 9 35.24 -6.99 -4.70
N ILE A 10 36.07 -7.18 -3.68
CA ILE A 10 35.61 -7.50 -2.32
C ILE A 10 34.79 -6.33 -1.75
N THR A 11 35.29 -5.10 -1.87
CA THR A 11 34.59 -3.90 -1.37
C THR A 11 33.24 -3.72 -2.05
N LEU A 12 33.14 -3.89 -3.37
CA LEU A 12 31.87 -3.80 -4.09
C LEU A 12 30.88 -4.85 -3.60
N ASN A 13 31.30 -6.11 -3.40
CA ASN A 13 30.41 -7.14 -2.87
C ASN A 13 29.87 -6.79 -1.48
N ILE A 14 30.72 -6.24 -0.60
CA ILE A 14 30.29 -5.79 0.72
C ILE A 14 29.25 -4.66 0.60
N VAL A 15 29.51 -3.67 -0.25
CA VAL A 15 28.57 -2.55 -0.49
C VAL A 15 27.24 -3.07 -1.05
N PHE A 16 27.25 -4.01 -1.99
CA PHE A 16 26.03 -4.60 -2.52
C PHE A 16 25.24 -5.39 -1.47
N LEU A 17 25.91 -6.16 -0.62
CA LEU A 17 25.25 -6.89 0.47
C LEU A 17 24.61 -5.94 1.49
N ILE A 18 25.30 -4.85 1.84
CA ILE A 18 24.76 -3.82 2.73
C ILE A 18 23.56 -3.13 2.07
N GLY A 19 23.69 -2.71 0.81
CA GLY A 19 22.62 -2.08 0.04
C GLY A 19 21.38 -2.97 -0.05
N TRP A 20 21.57 -4.26 -0.35
CA TRP A 20 20.48 -5.24 -0.38
C TRP A 20 19.81 -5.35 1.00
N GLY A 21 20.59 -5.54 2.06
CA GLY A 21 20.03 -5.64 3.42
C GLY A 21 19.21 -4.42 3.80
N LEU A 22 19.67 -3.22 3.44
CA LEU A 22 18.92 -1.99 3.64
C LEU A 22 17.63 -1.93 2.81
N CYS A 23 17.61 -2.44 1.58
CA CYS A 23 16.39 -2.52 0.78
C CYS A 23 15.32 -3.38 1.46
N ILE A 24 15.69 -4.56 1.96
CA ILE A 24 14.75 -5.49 2.63
C ILE A 24 14.11 -4.83 3.86
N LEU A 25 14.90 -4.12 4.67
CA LEU A 25 14.39 -3.43 5.87
C LEU A 25 13.43 -2.28 5.54
N ASN A 26 13.44 -1.81 4.30
CA ASN A 26 12.68 -0.67 3.81
C ASN A 26 11.49 -1.08 2.93
N GLU A 27 11.27 -2.38 2.71
CA GLU A 27 10.11 -2.89 2.00
C GLU A 27 8.83 -2.77 2.84
N PRO A 28 7.65 -2.65 2.19
CA PRO A 28 6.38 -2.68 2.89
C PRO A 28 6.24 -3.99 3.67
N SER A 29 5.67 -3.93 4.87
CA SER A 29 5.44 -5.14 5.66
C SER A 29 4.37 -6.04 5.04
N TYR A 30 3.54 -5.50 4.15
CA TYR A 30 2.37 -6.18 3.56
C TYR A 30 1.46 -6.86 4.60
N LYS A 31 1.54 -6.40 5.86
CA LYS A 31 0.74 -6.92 6.96
C LYS A 31 -0.73 -6.64 6.68
N LEU A 32 -1.57 -7.66 6.84
CA LEU A 32 -3.01 -7.51 6.76
C LEU A 32 -3.54 -6.93 8.06
N GLY A 33 -4.51 -6.04 7.93
CA GLY A 33 -5.26 -5.47 9.05
C GLY A 33 -6.72 -5.26 8.68
N ARG A 34 -7.50 -4.78 9.63
CA ARG A 34 -8.90 -4.44 9.44
C ARG A 34 -9.10 -2.95 9.66
N LEU A 35 -9.85 -2.34 8.76
CA LEU A 35 -10.26 -0.95 8.89
C LEU A 35 -11.25 -0.80 10.06
N GLU A 36 -10.99 0.09 11.01
CA GLU A 36 -11.83 0.26 12.21
C GLU A 36 -12.88 1.39 12.07
N LYS A 37 -12.65 2.31 11.13
CA LYS A 37 -13.48 3.51 10.91
C LYS A 37 -13.93 3.57 9.46
N ASP A 38 -15.14 4.07 9.21
CA ASP A 38 -15.60 4.33 7.85
C ASP A 38 -14.74 5.46 7.25
N ILE A 39 -14.29 5.30 6.01
CA ILE A 39 -13.47 6.30 5.31
C ILE A 39 -14.26 6.84 4.13
N THR A 40 -14.52 8.14 4.14
CA THR A 40 -15.12 8.80 2.99
C THR A 40 -14.04 9.19 1.98
N ILE A 41 -14.20 8.73 0.75
CA ILE A 41 -13.31 9.02 -0.37
C ILE A 41 -13.94 10.12 -1.22
N GLY A 42 -13.16 11.14 -1.54
CA GLY A 42 -13.55 12.25 -2.41
C GLY A 42 -12.53 12.50 -3.51
N HIS A 43 -12.82 13.47 -4.38
CA HIS A 43 -11.86 13.91 -5.38
C HIS A 43 -10.63 14.56 -4.73
N PHE A 44 -9.44 14.25 -5.26
CA PHE A 44 -8.21 14.89 -4.81
C PHE A 44 -8.30 16.41 -5.08
N MET A 45 -8.20 17.21 -4.02
CA MET A 45 -8.40 18.68 -4.02
C MET A 45 -9.81 19.17 -4.44
N GLY A 46 -10.82 18.30 -4.39
CA GLY A 46 -12.22 18.68 -4.64
C GLY A 46 -13.09 18.57 -3.39
N ASP A 47 -14.22 19.28 -3.39
CA ASP A 47 -15.20 19.24 -2.28
C ASP A 47 -16.22 18.10 -2.43
N SER A 48 -16.14 17.32 -3.52
CA SER A 48 -17.07 16.25 -3.83
C SER A 48 -16.63 14.92 -3.23
N LEU A 49 -17.54 14.32 -2.45
CA LEU A 49 -17.42 12.97 -1.92
C LEU A 49 -17.95 11.99 -2.96
N LEU A 50 -17.22 10.90 -3.20
CA LEU A 50 -17.54 9.89 -4.20
C LEU A 50 -18.23 8.68 -3.57
N PHE A 51 -17.64 8.11 -2.53
CA PHE A 51 -18.18 6.94 -1.82
C PHE A 51 -17.53 6.78 -0.45
N THR A 52 -18.09 5.90 0.37
CA THR A 52 -17.54 5.55 1.69
C THR A 52 -17.08 4.10 1.70
N LEU A 53 -15.85 3.88 2.13
CA LEU A 53 -15.32 2.56 2.46
C LEU A 53 -15.78 2.19 3.88
N PRO A 54 -16.57 1.13 4.06
CA PRO A 54 -17.04 0.74 5.38
C PRO A 54 -15.91 0.16 6.23
N LYS A 55 -15.98 0.35 7.54
CA LYS A 55 -15.18 -0.39 8.52
C LYS A 55 -15.39 -1.89 8.38
N GLY A 56 -14.41 -2.67 8.82
CA GLY A 56 -14.40 -4.13 8.71
C GLY A 56 -13.71 -4.64 7.45
N LEU A 57 -13.41 -3.77 6.48
CA LEU A 57 -12.64 -4.15 5.29
C LEU A 57 -11.24 -4.63 5.67
N THR A 58 -10.81 -5.72 5.03
CA THR A 58 -9.42 -6.17 5.13
C THR A 58 -8.56 -5.28 4.25
N VAL A 59 -7.52 -4.69 4.84
CA VAL A 59 -6.58 -3.77 4.19
C VAL A 59 -5.16 -4.31 4.35
N ARG A 60 -4.26 -3.90 3.46
CA ARG A 60 -2.85 -4.31 3.47
C ARG A 60 -1.96 -3.10 3.65
N ASN A 61 -0.95 -3.22 4.51
CA ASN A 61 0.07 -2.18 4.63
C ASN A 61 0.96 -2.14 3.38
N SER A 62 0.78 -1.10 2.56
CA SER A 62 1.60 -0.82 1.38
C SER A 62 2.63 0.29 1.61
N SER A 63 2.76 0.79 2.85
CA SER A 63 3.68 1.87 3.19
C SER A 63 5.13 1.39 3.07
N GLN A 64 5.85 1.93 2.09
CA GLN A 64 7.30 1.78 2.03
C GLN A 64 7.96 2.46 3.21
N ARG A 65 9.11 1.93 3.62
CA ARG A 65 9.85 2.41 4.79
C ARG A 65 11.22 2.96 4.37
N GLY A 66 11.78 3.85 5.19
CA GLY A 66 13.10 4.47 5.04
C GLY A 66 13.45 4.92 3.62
N LEU A 67 14.60 4.49 3.07
CA LEU A 67 15.16 5.05 1.83
C LEU A 67 14.30 4.78 0.58
N ASN A 68 13.53 3.68 0.59
CA ASN A 68 12.66 3.33 -0.54
C ASN A 68 11.44 4.23 -0.63
N ALA A 69 11.01 4.84 0.48
CA ALA A 69 9.87 5.77 0.52
C ALA A 69 10.16 7.14 -0.14
N ILE A 70 11.42 7.44 -0.48
CA ILE A 70 11.79 8.73 -1.08
C ILE A 70 11.42 8.72 -2.56
N GLY A 71 10.43 9.54 -2.94
CA GLY A 71 10.07 9.79 -4.35
C GLY A 71 9.15 8.75 -4.99
N GLN A 72 8.68 7.76 -4.23
CA GLN A 72 7.71 6.77 -4.73
C GLN A 72 6.29 7.18 -4.33
N PHE A 73 5.63 7.95 -5.19
CA PHE A 73 4.18 8.04 -5.22
C PHE A 73 3.67 6.95 -6.17
N GLU A 74 2.82 6.05 -5.67
CA GLU A 74 1.99 5.13 -6.48
C GLU A 74 2.66 3.91 -7.13
N ASN A 75 3.34 3.04 -6.36
CA ASN A 75 3.70 1.72 -6.89
C ASN A 75 2.48 0.85 -7.24
N GLU A 76 1.34 1.12 -6.61
CA GLU A 76 0.15 0.29 -6.66
C GLU A 76 -0.99 1.01 -7.41
N ARG A 77 -0.75 1.31 -8.68
CA ARG A 77 -1.55 2.20 -9.55
C ARG A 77 -3.03 1.83 -9.77
N PHE A 78 -3.49 0.72 -9.20
CA PHE A 78 -4.88 0.25 -9.21
C PHE A 78 -5.45 -0.01 -7.80
N GLN A 79 -4.75 0.43 -6.75
CA GLN A 79 -5.18 0.30 -5.36
C GLN A 79 -5.59 1.67 -4.81
N ILE A 80 -6.63 1.68 -3.95
CA ILE A 80 -6.94 2.86 -3.15
C ILE A 80 -5.90 2.92 -2.02
N VAL A 81 -4.91 3.81 -2.16
CA VAL A 81 -3.90 4.04 -1.12
C VAL A 81 -4.40 5.11 -0.16
N ILE A 82 -4.54 4.73 1.10
CA ILE A 82 -5.02 5.62 2.16
C ILE A 82 -3.82 6.01 3.01
N SER A 83 -3.45 7.28 2.98
CA SER A 83 -2.45 7.86 3.89
C SER A 83 -3.18 8.58 5.02
N SER A 84 -2.88 8.22 6.26
CA SER A 84 -3.49 8.80 7.46
C SER A 84 -2.51 8.82 8.61
N ASP A 85 -2.56 9.88 9.43
CA ASP A 85 -1.84 9.99 10.70
C ASP A 85 -2.61 9.33 11.87
N ASP A 86 -3.83 8.85 11.63
CA ASP A 86 -4.64 8.15 12.62
C ASP A 86 -4.13 6.72 12.84
N TRP A 87 -3.46 6.51 13.97
CA TRP A 87 -2.89 5.23 14.37
C TRP A 87 -3.96 4.18 14.74
N GLU A 88 -5.20 4.59 15.02
CA GLU A 88 -6.33 3.71 15.31
C GLU A 88 -7.11 3.31 14.06
N LEU A 89 -6.74 3.83 12.88
CA LEU A 89 -7.50 3.58 11.66
C LEU A 89 -7.51 2.11 11.26
N ILE A 90 -6.40 1.40 11.49
CA ILE A 90 -6.22 0.01 11.10
C ILE A 90 -5.78 -0.82 12.30
N ASN A 91 -6.55 -1.85 12.60
CA ASN A 91 -6.18 -2.86 13.56
C ASN A 91 -5.40 -3.99 12.89
N TYR A 92 -4.12 -4.13 13.25
CA TYR A 92 -3.24 -5.18 12.77
C TYR A 92 -3.07 -6.35 13.76
N ASP A 93 -3.72 -6.28 14.93
CA ASP A 93 -3.64 -7.28 15.99
C ASP A 93 -4.91 -8.16 15.97
N LEU A 94 -5.09 -8.85 14.85
CA LEU A 94 -6.24 -9.72 14.60
C LEU A 94 -5.76 -11.10 14.18
N PRO A 95 -6.46 -12.17 14.58
CA PRO A 95 -6.11 -13.52 14.15
C PRO A 95 -6.37 -13.64 12.64
N THR A 96 -5.46 -14.31 11.93
CA THR A 96 -5.39 -14.29 10.46
C THR A 96 -6.62 -14.91 9.79
N ASP A 97 -7.28 -15.84 10.48
CA ASP A 97 -8.54 -16.47 10.07
C ASP A 97 -9.75 -15.52 10.07
N SER A 98 -9.68 -14.43 10.84
CA SER A 98 -10.70 -13.37 10.86
C SER A 98 -10.55 -12.35 9.73
N LEU A 99 -9.43 -12.40 9.01
CA LEU A 99 -9.15 -11.52 7.87
C LEU A 99 -9.49 -12.26 6.59
N ALA A 100 -9.87 -11.52 5.54
CA ALA A 100 -10.03 -12.08 4.20
C ALA A 100 -8.72 -11.87 3.43
N PRO A 101 -7.76 -12.82 3.44
CA PRO A 101 -6.47 -12.68 2.76
C PRO A 101 -6.61 -12.71 1.23
N ASN A 102 -7.70 -13.31 0.75
CA ASN A 102 -8.05 -13.34 -0.66
C ASN A 102 -8.47 -11.94 -1.06
N GLY A 103 -7.83 -11.36 -2.09
CA GLY A 103 -8.23 -10.06 -2.62
C GLY A 103 -9.74 -10.09 -2.89
N ASN A 104 -10.48 -9.19 -2.24
CA ASN A 104 -11.91 -9.10 -2.49
C ASN A 104 -12.07 -8.53 -3.91
N TYR A 105 -12.34 -9.42 -4.87
CA TYR A 105 -12.67 -9.05 -6.24
C TYR A 105 -14.08 -8.49 -6.25
N TYR A 106 -14.19 -7.17 -6.23
CA TYR A 106 -15.48 -6.50 -6.39
C TYR A 106 -15.68 -6.20 -7.87
N SER A 107 -16.75 -6.75 -8.46
CA SER A 107 -17.25 -6.29 -9.75
C SER A 107 -18.10 -5.05 -9.51
N ALA A 108 -17.65 -3.89 -10.00
CA ALA A 108 -18.51 -2.72 -10.10
C ALA A 108 -19.43 -2.91 -11.32
N ASP A 109 -20.73 -3.06 -11.07
CA ASP A 109 -21.71 -3.02 -12.15
C ASP A 109 -22.02 -1.56 -12.45
N PHE A 110 -21.80 -1.12 -13.70
CA PHE A 110 -22.20 0.22 -14.11
C PHE A 110 -23.69 0.19 -14.38
N ASP A 111 -24.46 0.95 -13.62
CA ASP A 111 -25.90 1.08 -13.81
C ASP A 111 -26.18 1.82 -15.13
N ARG A 112 -26.20 1.06 -16.23
CA ARG A 112 -26.41 1.56 -17.60
C ARG A 112 -27.83 2.10 -17.84
N TYR A 113 -28.74 1.96 -16.87
CA TYR A 113 -30.18 2.15 -17.07
C TYR A 113 -30.80 3.33 -16.30
N ASN A 114 -30.03 4.08 -15.50
CA ASN A 114 -30.58 5.20 -14.75
C ASN A 114 -30.68 6.53 -15.55
N THR A 115 -30.33 6.53 -16.84
CA THR A 115 -30.40 7.72 -17.71
C THR A 115 -31.69 7.83 -18.53
N GLU A 116 -32.67 6.94 -18.36
CA GLU A 116 -33.92 6.94 -19.18
C GLU A 116 -35.20 7.30 -18.41
N LYS A 117 -35.10 7.85 -17.18
CA LYS A 117 -36.29 8.22 -16.37
C LYS A 117 -36.43 9.71 -16.03
N GLU A 118 -35.82 10.58 -16.83
CA GLU A 118 -36.12 12.02 -16.79
C GLU A 118 -36.30 12.54 -18.23
N GLU A 119 -37.42 12.19 -18.86
CA GLU A 119 -38.08 12.99 -19.92
C GLU A 119 -39.59 13.09 -19.62
#